data_AF-A0A9D6SR21-F1
#
_entry.id   AF-A0A9D6SR21-F1
#
_cell.length_a   1.000
_cell.length_b   1.000
_cell.length_c   1.000
_cell.angle_alpha   90.00
_cell.angle_beta   90.00
_cell.angle_gamma   90.00
#
_symmetry.space_group_name_H-M   'P 1'
#
loop_
_entity.id
_entity.type
_entity.pdbx_description
1 polymer ?
#
loop_
_entity_poly.entity_id
_entity_poly.type
_entity_poly.pdbx_seq_one_letter_code
_entity_poly.pdbx_strand_id
1 'polypeptide(L)'
;MAPAIRIDDDVYAWLQAQARAFEDTPNSVLRRFAGLDKDGERPSRKRIYVRDGSKGKGAKTPQAEYRKPILRALRKLGGKGSRSQVFKELEQTMAHRFTRTDKDRIRSGDLRWQKTAEWEVTSMRDEGLLLPVSKSGRGIWALSDAGIDAARAA
;
A
#
# COMPACT_ATOMS: atom_id res chain seq x y z
N MET A 1 2.77 -18.68 -5.57
CA MET A 1 3.85 -19.05 -4.61
C MET A 1 5.11 -19.30 -5.42
N ALA A 2 6.26 -18.74 -5.01
CA ALA A 2 7.52 -19.09 -5.67
C ALA A 2 7.94 -20.51 -5.24
N PRO A 3 8.50 -21.32 -6.15
CA PRO A 3 9.04 -22.62 -5.79
C PRO A 3 10.21 -22.47 -4.79
N ALA A 4 10.31 -23.39 -3.83
CA ALA A 4 11.39 -23.38 -2.85
C ALA A 4 12.65 -24.03 -3.44
N ILE A 5 13.74 -23.26 -3.52
CA ILE A 5 15.07 -23.75 -3.89
C ILE A 5 15.90 -23.81 -2.60
N ARG A 6 16.46 -24.98 -2.29
CA ARG A 6 17.38 -25.16 -1.15
C ARG A 6 18.81 -24.91 -1.60
N ILE A 7 19.58 -24.25 -0.76
CA ILE A 7 21.02 -24.01 -0.93
C ILE A 7 21.74 -24.59 0.30
N ASP A 8 23.01 -24.95 0.13
CA ASP A 8 23.86 -25.40 1.24
C ASP A 8 24.41 -24.23 2.08
N ASP A 9 25.09 -24.57 3.17
CA ASP A 9 25.62 -23.63 4.15
C ASP A 9 26.74 -22.76 3.58
N ASP A 10 27.57 -23.30 2.69
CA ASP A 10 28.68 -22.56 2.07
C ASP A 10 28.16 -21.47 1.13
N VAL A 11 27.14 -21.81 0.34
CA VAL A 11 26.44 -20.85 -0.54
C VAL A 11 25.69 -19.80 0.29
N TYR A 12 25.09 -20.20 1.41
CA TYR A 12 24.43 -19.25 2.31
C TYR A 12 25.42 -18.27 2.96
N ALA A 13 26.56 -18.76 3.43
CA ALA A 13 27.62 -17.92 4.00
C ALA A 13 28.20 -16.96 2.96
N TRP A 14 28.43 -17.44 1.73
CA TRP A 14 28.85 -16.59 0.62
C TRP A 14 27.83 -15.48 0.33
N LEU A 15 26.52 -15.79 0.27
CA LEU A 15 25.47 -14.79 0.09
C LEU A 15 25.47 -13.74 1.21
N GLN A 16 25.66 -14.16 2.46
CA GLN A 16 25.71 -13.26 3.61
C GLN A 16 26.90 -12.29 3.53
N ALA A 17 28.07 -12.76 3.10
CA ALA A 17 29.26 -11.92 2.93
C ALA A 17 29.09 -10.82 1.87
N GLN A 18 28.18 -11.01 0.91
CA GLN A 18 27.90 -10.05 -0.16
C GLN A 18 26.76 -9.06 0.18
N ALA A 19 26.04 -9.25 1.29
CA ALA A 19 24.88 -8.45 1.66
C ALA A 19 25.27 -7.18 2.43
N ARG A 20 24.59 -6.06 2.18
CA ARG A 20 24.57 -4.92 3.10
C ARG A 20 23.60 -5.17 4.24
N ALA A 21 24.11 -5.12 5.47
CA ALA A 21 23.30 -5.35 6.67
C ALA A 21 22.08 -4.41 6.69
N PHE A 22 20.90 -4.99 6.97
CA PHE A 22 19.60 -4.30 7.06
C PHE A 22 19.05 -3.67 5.76
N GLU A 23 19.80 -3.67 4.66
CA GLU A 23 19.35 -3.17 3.36
C GLU A 23 19.03 -4.31 2.39
N ASP A 24 19.91 -5.32 2.32
CA ASP A 24 19.83 -6.39 1.34
C ASP A 24 19.01 -7.58 1.85
N THR A 25 18.23 -8.15 0.95
CA THR A 25 17.60 -9.47 1.11
C THR A 25 18.39 -10.50 0.30
N PRO A 26 18.34 -11.80 0.64
CA PRO A 26 19.01 -12.82 -0.17
C PRO A 26 18.67 -12.75 -1.67
N ASN A 27 17.41 -12.42 -1.99
CA ASN A 27 16.97 -12.24 -3.37
C ASN A 27 17.55 -10.98 -4.06
N SER A 28 17.81 -9.88 -3.34
CA SER A 28 18.44 -8.70 -3.94
C SER A 28 19.92 -8.93 -4.25
N VAL A 29 20.63 -9.67 -3.38
CA VAL A 29 22.02 -10.07 -3.63
C VAL A 29 22.11 -10.94 -4.89
N LEU A 30 21.24 -11.94 -5.02
CA LEU A 30 21.20 -12.84 -6.18
C LEU A 30 20.94 -12.10 -7.50
N ARG A 31 20.00 -11.17 -7.52
CA ARG A 31 19.65 -10.42 -8.73
C ARG A 31 20.80 -9.54 -9.22
N ARG A 32 21.52 -8.91 -8.30
CA ARG A 32 22.70 -8.08 -8.59
C ARG A 32 23.80 -8.89 -9.27
N PHE A 33 24.13 -10.05 -8.72
CA PHE A 33 25.18 -10.91 -9.29
C PHE A 33 24.78 -11.58 -10.60
N ALA A 34 23.49 -11.92 -10.77
CA ALA A 34 22.98 -12.49 -12.00
C ALA A 34 22.79 -11.45 -13.13
N GLY A 35 23.11 -10.18 -12.90
CA GLY A 35 22.89 -9.10 -13.88
C GLY A 35 21.41 -8.89 -14.22
N LEU A 36 20.51 -9.27 -13.32
CA LEU A 36 19.05 -9.17 -13.49
C LEU A 36 18.49 -7.80 -13.08
N ASP A 37 19.36 -6.90 -12.63
CA ASP A 37 19.06 -5.51 -12.33
C ASP A 37 19.39 -4.64 -13.55
N LYS A 38 18.55 -4.75 -14.59
CA LYS A 38 18.58 -3.77 -15.69
C LYS A 38 17.89 -2.49 -15.24
N ASP A 39 18.61 -1.38 -15.31
CA ASP A 39 18.15 0.01 -15.21
C ASP A 39 17.22 0.36 -14.04
N GLY A 40 17.79 0.68 -12.86
CA GLY A 40 17.16 1.57 -11.87
C GLY A 40 15.85 1.11 -11.20
N GLU A 41 15.26 -0.01 -11.61
CA GLU A 41 14.15 -0.64 -10.92
C GLU A 41 14.70 -1.44 -9.74
N ARG A 42 14.81 -0.78 -8.56
CA ARG A 42 14.46 -1.52 -7.33
C ARG A 42 13.13 -2.19 -7.66
N PRO A 43 12.93 -3.50 -7.44
CA PRO A 43 11.63 -4.08 -7.63
C PRO A 43 10.70 -3.29 -6.72
N SER A 44 9.96 -2.36 -7.31
CA SER A 44 8.70 -1.92 -6.75
C SER A 44 8.05 -3.22 -6.33
N ARG A 45 7.52 -3.27 -5.12
CA ARG A 45 6.51 -4.27 -4.84
C ARG A 45 5.35 -3.97 -5.79
N LYS A 46 5.48 -4.28 -7.09
CA LYS A 46 4.41 -4.70 -7.97
C LYS A 46 3.93 -6.00 -7.32
N ARG A 47 3.23 -5.84 -6.19
CA ARG A 47 2.10 -6.68 -5.86
C ARG A 47 1.23 -6.51 -7.08
N ILE A 48 1.36 -7.45 -8.02
CA ILE A 48 0.31 -7.73 -8.97
C ILE A 48 -0.88 -8.00 -8.06
N TYR A 49 -1.73 -6.98 -7.85
CA TYR A 49 -3.08 -7.25 -7.41
C TYR A 49 -3.64 -8.06 -8.56
N VAL A 50 -3.60 -9.38 -8.40
CA VAL A 50 -4.37 -10.27 -9.26
C VAL A 50 -5.75 -9.66 -9.26
N ARG A 51 -6.20 -9.17 -10.42
CA ARG A 51 -7.58 -8.77 -10.62
C ARG A 51 -8.38 -10.04 -10.44
N ASP A 52 -8.77 -10.33 -9.20
CA ASP A 52 -9.80 -11.31 -8.95
C ASP A 52 -11.11 -10.66 -9.38
N GLY A 53 -11.41 -10.83 -10.66
CA GLY A 53 -12.70 -10.58 -11.25
C GLY A 53 -13.70 -11.62 -10.78
N SER A 54 -13.98 -11.67 -9.48
CA SER A 54 -15.12 -12.43 -8.97
C SER A 54 -16.35 -11.54 -9.01
N LYS A 55 -17.02 -11.53 -10.16
CA LYS A 55 -18.43 -11.14 -10.27
C LYS A 55 -19.28 -12.17 -9.51
N GLY A 56 -19.32 -12.05 -8.20
CA GLY A 56 -20.16 -12.84 -7.32
C GLY A 56 -20.73 -11.94 -6.24
N LYS A 57 -22.04 -12.00 -6.01
CA LYS A 57 -22.76 -11.26 -4.96
C LYS A 57 -22.01 -11.39 -3.61
N GLY A 58 -21.28 -10.36 -3.20
CA GLY A 58 -20.38 -10.39 -2.03
C GLY A 58 -18.98 -9.79 -2.25
N ALA A 59 -18.67 -9.29 -3.46
CA ALA A 59 -17.40 -8.61 -3.73
C ALA A 59 -17.25 -7.34 -2.88
N LYS A 60 -16.20 -7.30 -2.06
CA LYS A 60 -15.76 -6.13 -1.30
C LYS A 60 -15.41 -4.99 -2.25
N THR A 61 -15.63 -3.73 -1.85
CA THR A 61 -15.22 -2.56 -2.64
C THR A 61 -13.72 -2.66 -2.98
N PRO A 62 -13.31 -2.59 -4.26
CA PRO A 62 -11.91 -2.72 -4.64
C PRO A 62 -11.02 -1.65 -4.01
N GLN A 63 -9.80 -2.01 -3.63
CA GLN A 63 -8.88 -1.10 -2.94
C GLN A 63 -8.60 0.19 -3.74
N ALA A 64 -8.38 0.08 -5.04
CA ALA A 64 -8.10 1.23 -5.91
C ALA A 64 -9.25 2.26 -5.94
N GLU A 65 -10.49 1.86 -5.62
CA GLU A 65 -11.62 2.79 -5.56
C GLU A 65 -11.55 3.75 -4.37
N TYR A 66 -10.74 3.46 -3.35
CA TYR A 66 -10.55 4.34 -2.19
C TYR A 66 -9.60 5.51 -2.47
N ARG A 67 -8.77 5.44 -3.52
CA ARG A 67 -7.73 6.45 -3.81
C ARG A 67 -8.31 7.85 -3.99
N LYS A 68 -9.24 8.01 -4.94
CA LYS A 68 -9.86 9.32 -5.23
C LYS A 68 -10.62 9.87 -4.01
N PRO A 69 -11.46 9.09 -3.31
CA PRO A 69 -12.09 9.50 -2.05
C PRO A 69 -11.09 9.96 -0.97
N ILE A 70 -9.98 9.24 -0.76
CA ILE A 70 -8.96 9.61 0.22
C ILE A 70 -8.32 10.96 -0.14
N LEU A 71 -7.93 11.14 -1.41
CA LEU A 71 -7.36 12.40 -1.89
C LEU A 71 -8.31 13.57 -1.70
N ARG A 72 -9.60 13.39 -2.05
CA ARG A 72 -10.64 14.41 -1.85
C ARG A 72 -10.87 14.72 -0.38
N ALA A 73 -10.93 13.71 0.49
CA ALA A 73 -11.09 13.89 1.92
C ALA A 73 -9.92 14.67 2.53
N LEU A 74 -8.68 14.31 2.20
CA LEU A 74 -7.49 15.03 2.66
C LEU A 74 -7.46 16.47 2.13
N ARG A 75 -7.83 16.70 0.87
CA ARG A 75 -7.96 18.05 0.30
C ARG A 75 -8.98 18.89 1.06
N LYS A 76 -10.15 18.32 1.37
CA LYS A 76 -11.21 18.98 2.18
C LYS A 76 -10.72 19.33 3.58
N LEU A 77 -9.83 18.51 4.16
CA LEU A 77 -9.21 18.74 5.47
C LEU A 77 -7.98 19.67 5.41
N GLY A 78 -7.74 20.36 4.30
CA GLY A 78 -6.60 21.29 4.17
C GLY A 78 -5.27 20.59 3.87
N GLY A 79 -5.31 19.44 3.22
CA GLY A 79 -4.14 18.67 2.78
C GLY A 79 -3.62 17.66 3.82
N LYS A 80 -4.14 17.66 5.04
CA LYS A 80 -3.77 16.71 6.09
C LYS A 80 -4.95 16.39 7.00
N GLY A 81 -4.99 15.18 7.55
CA GLY A 81 -6.04 14.76 8.47
C GLY A 81 -5.63 13.53 9.29
N SER A 82 -6.20 13.40 10.48
CA SER A 82 -6.07 12.16 11.25
C SER A 82 -6.82 11.02 10.56
N ARG A 83 -6.37 9.79 10.79
CA ARG A 83 -7.05 8.57 10.32
C ARG A 83 -8.55 8.58 10.60
N SER A 84 -8.95 8.99 11.81
CA SER A 84 -10.36 9.06 12.23
C SER A 84 -11.16 10.08 11.41
N GLN A 85 -10.59 11.27 11.17
CA GLN A 85 -11.24 12.30 10.34
C GLN A 85 -11.42 11.82 8.90
N VAL A 86 -10.39 11.20 8.31
CA VAL A 86 -10.50 10.69 6.93
C VAL A 86 -11.51 9.55 6.85
N PHE A 87 -11.55 8.64 7.83
CA PHE A 87 -12.58 7.60 7.88
C PHE A 87 -13.99 8.17 7.95
N LYS A 88 -14.23 9.19 8.78
CA LYS A 88 -15.54 9.85 8.83
C LYS A 88 -15.97 10.41 7.48
N GLU A 89 -15.04 11.04 6.75
CA GLU A 89 -15.29 11.56 5.40
C GLU A 89 -15.55 10.44 4.38
N LEU A 90 -14.77 9.35 4.42
CA LEU A 90 -14.97 8.19 3.55
C LEU A 90 -16.30 7.50 3.82
N GLU A 91 -16.69 7.38 5.08
CA GLU A 91 -17.97 6.78 5.47
C GLU A 91 -19.14 7.54 4.85
N GLN A 92 -19.10 8.87 4.89
CA GLN A 92 -20.13 9.71 4.28
C GLN A 92 -20.11 9.64 2.74
N THR A 93 -18.93 9.76 2.14
CA THR A 93 -18.79 9.89 0.68
C THR A 93 -18.92 8.57 -0.07
N MET A 94 -18.54 7.45 0.55
CA MET A 94 -18.57 6.12 -0.05
C MET A 94 -19.71 5.24 0.49
N ALA A 95 -20.58 5.74 1.37
CA ALA A 95 -21.69 4.98 1.98
C ALA A 95 -22.50 4.14 0.99
N HIS A 96 -22.78 4.73 -0.19
CA HIS A 96 -23.58 4.13 -1.26
C HIS A 96 -22.83 3.05 -2.06
N ARG A 97 -21.49 2.99 -1.96
CA ARG A 97 -20.64 2.02 -2.65
C ARG A 97 -20.30 0.82 -1.78
N PHE A 98 -20.29 1.00 -0.46
CA PHE A 98 -19.98 -0.07 0.46
C PHE A 98 -21.00 -1.20 0.36
N THR A 99 -20.49 -2.39 0.07
CA THR A 99 -21.25 -3.63 0.10
C THR A 99 -21.55 -4.05 1.54
N ARG A 100 -22.40 -5.05 1.73
CA ARG A 100 -22.62 -5.65 3.06
C ARG A 100 -21.29 -6.10 3.68
N THR A 101 -20.46 -6.78 2.88
CA THR A 101 -19.14 -7.27 3.30
C THR A 101 -18.20 -6.14 3.73
N ASP A 102 -18.27 -4.96 3.11
CA ASP A 102 -17.46 -3.81 3.51
C ASP A 102 -17.76 -3.34 4.94
N LYS A 103 -19.02 -3.48 5.36
CA LYS A 103 -19.56 -3.04 6.66
C LYS A 103 -19.42 -4.09 7.76
N ASP A 104 -18.91 -5.28 7.46
CA ASP A 104 -18.65 -6.29 8.50
C ASP A 104 -17.43 -5.90 9.35
N ARG A 105 -17.50 -6.21 10.65
CA ARG A 105 -16.34 -6.07 11.54
C ARG A 105 -15.39 -7.24 11.36
N ILE A 106 -14.09 -6.95 11.45
CA ILE A 106 -13.06 -7.98 11.56
C ILE A 106 -12.74 -8.26 13.04
N ARG A 107 -11.95 -9.30 13.31
CA ARG A 107 -11.57 -9.71 14.68
C ARG A 107 -10.95 -8.58 15.51
N SER A 108 -10.27 -7.62 14.89
CA SER A 108 -9.69 -6.47 15.59
C SER A 108 -10.72 -5.37 15.95
N GLY A 109 -11.98 -5.52 15.56
CA GLY A 109 -13.06 -4.55 15.81
C GLY A 109 -13.25 -3.51 14.70
N ASP A 110 -12.26 -3.32 13.82
CA ASP A 110 -12.36 -2.40 12.67
C ASP A 110 -13.37 -2.91 11.64
N LEU A 111 -13.93 -1.99 10.84
CA LEU A 111 -14.72 -2.36 9.66
C LEU A 111 -13.80 -2.82 8.51
N ARG A 112 -14.25 -3.79 7.72
CA ARG A 112 -13.45 -4.32 6.59
C ARG A 112 -13.05 -3.22 5.60
N TRP A 113 -13.94 -2.27 5.31
CA TRP A 113 -13.64 -1.15 4.42
C TRP A 113 -12.51 -0.26 4.94
N GLN A 114 -12.46 -0.03 6.26
CA GLN A 114 -11.42 0.78 6.90
C GLN A 114 -10.05 0.17 6.65
N LYS A 115 -9.90 -1.14 6.85
CA LYS A 115 -8.63 -1.84 6.54
C LYS A 115 -8.21 -1.71 5.08
N THR A 116 -9.16 -1.75 4.15
CA THR A 116 -8.88 -1.53 2.72
C THR A 116 -8.35 -0.14 2.45
N ALA A 117 -8.99 0.88 3.05
CA ALA A 117 -8.57 2.26 2.91
C ALA A 117 -7.15 2.47 3.47
N GLU A 118 -6.81 1.80 4.58
CA GLU A 118 -5.43 1.84 5.12
C GLU A 118 -4.40 1.23 4.17
N TRP A 119 -4.74 0.12 3.51
CA TRP A 119 -3.87 -0.47 2.50
C TRP A 119 -3.70 0.45 1.30
N GLU A 120 -4.75 1.14 0.88
CA GLU A 120 -4.63 2.15 -0.18
C GLU A 120 -3.76 3.33 0.24
N VAL A 121 -3.90 3.83 1.47
CA VAL A 121 -3.01 4.87 2.03
C VAL A 121 -1.55 4.41 2.05
N THR A 122 -1.31 3.14 2.34
CA THR A 122 0.05 2.57 2.30
C THR A 122 0.59 2.60 0.86
N SER A 123 -0.21 2.14 -0.11
CA SER A 123 0.16 2.21 -1.55
C SER A 123 0.43 3.64 -2.00
N MET A 124 -0.45 4.59 -1.65
CA MET A 124 -0.31 6.00 -1.98
C MET A 124 0.95 6.62 -1.38
N ARG A 125 1.37 6.19 -0.18
CA ARG A 125 2.62 6.63 0.43
C ARG A 125 3.84 6.06 -0.28
N ASP A 126 3.80 4.78 -0.64
CA ASP A 126 4.86 4.12 -1.41
C ASP A 126 5.00 4.75 -2.81
N GLU A 127 3.90 5.21 -3.39
CA GLU A 127 3.84 5.94 -4.67
C GLU A 127 4.16 7.44 -4.54
N GLY A 128 4.47 7.93 -3.33
CA GLY A 128 4.87 9.32 -3.09
C GLY A 128 3.75 10.35 -3.11
N LEU A 129 2.47 9.93 -3.11
CA LEU A 129 1.30 10.82 -3.03
C LEU A 129 1.03 11.31 -1.60
N LEU A 130 1.50 10.58 -0.60
CA LEU A 130 1.38 10.97 0.81
C LEU A 130 2.76 11.15 1.44
N LEU A 131 2.88 12.09 2.36
CA LEU A 131 4.09 12.25 3.15
C LEU A 131 4.38 11.00 4.00
N PRO A 132 5.67 10.66 4.20
CA PRO A 132 6.06 9.59 5.10
C PRO A 132 5.68 9.93 6.54
N VAL A 133 5.47 8.89 7.36
CA VAL A 133 5.06 9.04 8.77
C VAL A 133 6.06 9.85 9.58
N SER A 134 7.36 9.80 9.23
CA SER A 134 8.41 10.62 9.85
C SER A 134 8.20 12.13 9.67
N LYS A 135 7.48 12.55 8.62
CA LYS A 135 7.14 13.96 8.37
C LYS A 135 5.72 14.32 8.81
N SER A 136 4.76 13.41 8.65
CA SER A 136 3.34 13.69 8.96
C SER A 136 2.98 13.47 10.43
N GLY A 137 3.73 12.63 11.16
CA GLY A 137 3.38 12.15 12.49
C GLY A 137 2.52 10.87 12.44
N ARG A 138 2.54 10.11 13.54
CA ARG A 138 1.77 8.86 13.67
C ARG A 138 0.26 9.16 13.66
N GLY A 139 -0.49 8.35 12.92
CA GLY A 139 -1.95 8.50 12.82
C GLY A 139 -2.44 9.66 11.95
N ILE A 140 -1.52 10.44 11.36
CA ILE A 140 -1.82 11.54 10.44
C ILE A 140 -1.48 11.12 9.01
N TRP A 141 -2.41 11.39 8.10
CA TRP A 141 -2.20 11.26 6.66
C TRP A 141 -2.15 12.67 6.07
N ALA A 142 -1.13 12.94 5.27
CA ALA A 142 -0.89 14.26 4.68
C ALA A 142 -0.46 14.09 3.24
N LEU A 143 -1.00 14.91 2.33
CA LEU A 143 -0.63 14.93 0.93
C LEU A 143 0.81 15.44 0.79
N SER A 144 1.56 14.83 -0.13
CA SER A 144 2.75 15.46 -0.71
C SER A 144 2.34 16.46 -1.80
N ASP A 145 3.30 17.13 -2.42
CA ASP A 145 3.03 18.00 -3.59
C ASP A 145 2.36 17.22 -4.73
N ALA A 146 2.91 16.04 -5.06
CA ALA A 146 2.30 15.13 -6.05
C ALA A 146 0.89 14.68 -5.63
N GLY A 147 0.65 14.48 -4.33
CA GLY A 147 -0.67 14.20 -3.77
C GLY A 147 -1.65 15.35 -3.92
N ILE A 148 -1.20 16.60 -3.75
CA ILE A 148 -2.01 17.81 -3.94
C ILE A 148 -2.46 17.92 -5.39
N ASP A 149 -1.54 17.71 -6.34
CA ASP A 149 -1.86 17.75 -7.76
C ASP A 149 -2.81 16.62 -8.17
N ALA A 150 -2.56 15.40 -7.69
CA ALA A 150 -3.47 14.27 -7.88
C ALA A 150 -4.86 14.55 -7.27
N ALA A 151 -4.91 15.20 -6.10
CA ALA A 151 -6.15 15.55 -5.44
C ALA A 151 -6.92 16.65 -6.19
N ARG A 152 -6.26 17.56 -6.91
CA ARG A 152 -6.92 18.56 -7.78
C ARG A 152 -7.60 17.89 -8.97
N ALA A 153 -6.99 16.86 -9.54
CA ALA A 153 -7.53 16.09 -10.66
C ALA A 153 -8.59 15.04 -10.26
N ALA A 154 -8.74 14.75 -8.97
CA ALA A 154 -9.61 13.69 -8.43
C ALA A 154 -11.07 14.13 -8.28
#